data_AF-A0A091CD51-F1
#
_entry.id   AF-A0A091CD51-F1
#
_cell.length_a   1.000
_cell.length_b   1.000
_cell.length_c   1.000
_cell.angle_alpha   90.00
_cell.angle_beta   90.00
_cell.angle_gamma   90.00
#
_symmetry.space_group_name_H-M   'P 1'
#
loop_
_entity.id
_entity.type
_entity.pdbx_description
1 polymer ?
#
loop_
_entity_poly.entity_id
_entity_poly.type
_entity_poly.pdbx_seq_one_letter_code
_entity_poly.pdbx_strand_id
1 'polypeptide(L)'
;MRYMTAGESHGPELTAIIEGLPAGMPLSVEDINYELARRQVGYGRGGRMIIETDQVQITSGLRHGKTLGSPLTLVIENKDWKNWKKLWE
;
A
#
# COMPACT_ATOMS: atom_id res chain seq x y z
N MET A 1 -7.73 -15.65 8.44
CA MET A 1 -7.28 -14.53 7.59
C MET A 1 -5.91 -14.88 7.04
N ARG A 2 -5.65 -14.63 5.75
CA ARG A 2 -4.35 -14.82 5.11
C ARG A 2 -4.00 -13.56 4.31
N TYR A 3 -2.71 -13.30 4.10
CA TYR A 3 -2.27 -12.22 3.23
C TYR A 3 -1.00 -12.60 2.47
N MET A 4 -0.80 -11.96 1.33
CA MET A 4 0.38 -12.06 0.48
C MET A 4 0.85 -10.67 0.13
N THR A 5 2.16 -10.47 0.03
CA THR A 5 2.78 -9.23 -0.45
C THR A 5 3.64 -9.51 -1.66
N ALA A 6 3.70 -8.56 -2.58
CA ALA A 6 4.52 -8.59 -3.79
C ALA A 6 5.14 -7.21 -4.04
N GLY A 7 6.19 -7.20 -4.85
CA GLY A 7 6.92 -5.99 -5.22
C GLY A 7 8.34 -5.96 -4.68
N GLU A 8 9.14 -5.06 -5.26
CA GLU A 8 10.58 -4.93 -5.01
C GLU A 8 10.90 -3.49 -4.62
N SER A 9 11.95 -3.28 -3.81
CA SER A 9 12.31 -1.94 -3.30
C SER A 9 12.57 -0.90 -4.40
N HIS A 10 12.97 -1.35 -5.59
CA HIS A 10 13.24 -0.53 -6.75
C HIS A 10 12.30 -0.84 -7.93
N GLY A 11 11.26 -1.65 -7.72
CA GLY A 11 10.24 -1.91 -8.72
C GLY A 11 9.19 -0.78 -8.80
N PRO A 12 8.23 -0.85 -9.74
CA PRO A 12 7.26 0.21 -9.96
C PRO A 12 6.25 0.40 -8.81
N GLU A 13 5.90 -0.66 -8.10
CA GLU A 13 4.90 -0.63 -7.04
C GLU A 13 5.05 -1.82 -6.08
N LEU A 14 4.36 -1.70 -4.94
CA LEU A 14 4.15 -2.77 -3.97
C LEU A 14 2.67 -3.15 -3.98
N THR A 15 2.39 -4.44 -3.81
CA THR A 15 1.02 -4.95 -3.73
C THR A 15 0.84 -5.82 -2.51
N ALA A 16 -0.31 -5.72 -1.85
CA ALA A 16 -0.75 -6.66 -0.83
C ALA A 16 -2.15 -7.18 -1.17
N ILE A 17 -2.35 -8.49 -1.03
CA ILE A 17 -3.66 -9.14 -1.18
C ILE A 17 -4.02 -9.75 0.18
N ILE A 18 -5.17 -9.37 0.72
CA ILE A 18 -5.69 -9.83 2.01
C ILE A 18 -6.97 -10.60 1.77
N GLU A 19 -7.05 -11.82 2.31
CA GLU A 19 -8.22 -12.69 2.20
C GLU A 19 -8.77 -13.12 3.55
N GLY A 20 -10.10 -13.32 3.57
CA GLY A 20 -10.84 -13.72 4.76
C GLY A 20 -11.17 -12.55 5.69
N LEU A 21 -11.24 -11.32 5.15
CA LEU A 21 -11.88 -10.21 5.85
C LEU A 21 -13.39 -10.47 5.94
N PRO A 22 -14.06 -10.18 7.07
CA PRO A 22 -15.51 -10.24 7.14
C PRO A 22 -16.12 -9.20 6.20
N ALA A 23 -17.26 -9.51 5.58
CA ALA A 23 -18.02 -8.53 4.80
C ALA A 23 -18.69 -7.48 5.72
N GLY A 24 -18.80 -6.24 5.26
CA GLY A 24 -19.46 -5.16 5.98
C GLY A 24 -18.58 -4.43 7.00
N MET A 25 -17.31 -4.81 7.15
CA MET A 25 -16.37 -4.11 8.02
C MET A 25 -16.07 -2.72 7.45
N PRO A 26 -16.21 -1.64 8.24
CA PRO A 26 -15.82 -0.31 7.80
C PRO A 26 -14.32 -0.26 7.50
N LEU A 27 -13.96 0.32 6.36
CA LEU A 27 -12.58 0.57 5.98
C LEU A 27 -12.55 1.73 4.97
N SER A 28 -11.64 2.66 5.19
CA SER A 28 -11.38 3.79 4.30
C SER A 28 -9.92 3.79 3.83
N VAL A 29 -9.65 4.57 2.78
CA VAL A 29 -8.29 4.77 2.27
C VAL A 29 -7.46 5.55 3.29
N GLU A 30 -8.10 6.45 4.02
CA GLU A 30 -7.52 7.29 5.05
C GLU A 30 -7.02 6.48 6.25
N ASP A 31 -7.75 5.42 6.64
CA ASP A 31 -7.32 4.51 7.72
C ASP A 31 -5.95 3.89 7.42
N ILE A 32 -5.73 3.49 6.15
CA ILE A 32 -4.47 2.86 5.73
C ILE A 32 -3.39 3.91 5.53
N ASN A 33 -3.71 5.05 4.90
CA ASN A 33 -2.76 6.14 4.70
C ASN A 33 -2.24 6.74 6.01
N TYR A 34 -3.07 6.77 7.05
CA TYR A 34 -2.63 7.16 8.39
C TYR A 34 -1.52 6.23 8.91
N GLU A 35 -1.67 4.92 8.77
CA GLU A 35 -0.64 3.96 9.17
C GLU A 35 0.61 4.01 8.28
N LEU A 36 0.45 4.27 6.99
CA LEU A 36 1.59 4.51 6.08
C LEU A 36 2.40 5.75 6.50
N ALA A 37 1.73 6.85 6.85
CA ALA A 37 2.39 8.05 7.33
C ALA A 37 3.13 7.79 8.66
N ARG A 38 2.52 7.06 9.59
CA ARG A 38 3.18 6.64 10.84
C ARG A 38 4.41 5.79 10.59
N ARG A 39 4.38 4.94 9.55
CA ARG A 39 5.55 4.15 9.15
C ARG A 39 6.69 5.03 8.68
N GLN A 40 6.47 6.24 8.18
CA GLN A 40 7.54 7.07 7.62
C GLN A 40 8.29 7.90 8.66
N VAL A 41 7.74 8.03 9.88
CA VAL A 41 8.33 8.82 10.97
C VAL A 41 9.15 7.95 11.95
N GLY A 42 10.17 8.53 12.58
CA GLY A 42 10.98 7.89 13.62
C GLY A 42 12.49 8.19 13.52
N TYR A 43 13.18 8.15 14.65
CA TYR A 43 14.64 8.37 14.70
C TYR A 43 15.38 7.33 13.85
N GLY A 44 16.34 7.77 13.03
CA GLY A 44 17.10 6.92 12.10
C GLY A 44 16.44 6.67 10.75
N ARG A 45 15.27 7.25 10.47
CA ARG A 45 14.63 7.20 9.15
C ARG A 45 15.36 8.15 8.18
N GLY A 46 15.78 7.63 7.03
CA GLY A 46 16.58 8.37 6.04
C GLY A 46 15.78 9.35 5.18
N GLY A 47 16.49 10.16 4.38
CA GLY A 47 15.91 11.27 3.62
C GLY A 47 14.78 10.89 2.65
N ARG A 48 14.75 9.65 2.14
CA ARG A 48 13.69 9.17 1.24
C ARG A 48 12.29 9.24 1.86
N MET A 49 12.18 8.92 3.16
CA MET A 49 10.89 8.94 3.88
C MET A 49 10.41 10.34 4.25
N ILE A 50 11.25 11.37 4.06
CA ILE A 50 10.87 12.78 4.22
C ILE A 50 10.18 13.32 2.96
N ILE A 51 10.50 12.73 1.80
CA ILE A 51 10.09 13.22 0.47
C ILE A 51 8.95 12.38 -0.10
N GLU A 52 8.97 11.06 0.11
CA GLU A 52 7.91 10.18 -0.37
C GLU A 52 6.72 10.18 0.60
N THR A 53 5.54 10.53 0.10
CA THR A 53 4.26 10.30 0.77
C THR A 53 3.61 9.07 0.17
N ASP A 54 3.75 7.93 0.84
CA ASP A 54 3.13 6.69 0.38
C ASP A 54 1.61 6.85 0.48
N GLN A 55 0.91 6.50 -0.60
CA GLN A 55 -0.55 6.45 -0.62
C GLN A 55 -1.00 5.10 -1.15
N VAL A 56 -1.97 4.51 -0.47
CA VAL A 56 -2.58 3.26 -0.91
C VAL A 56 -3.68 3.52 -1.93
N GLN A 57 -3.73 2.66 -2.94
CA GLN A 57 -4.87 2.49 -3.82
C GLN A 57 -5.52 1.14 -3.51
N ILE A 58 -6.84 1.13 -3.38
CA ILE A 58 -7.61 -0.09 -3.14
C ILE A 58 -8.28 -0.49 -4.45
N THR A 59 -7.87 -1.63 -5.02
CA THR A 59 -8.31 -2.05 -6.37
C THR A 59 -9.34 -3.18 -6.37
N SER A 60 -9.57 -3.84 -5.23
CA SER A 60 -10.62 -4.86 -5.06
C SER A 60 -11.09 -4.95 -3.61
N GLY A 61 -12.21 -5.61 -3.35
CA GLY A 61 -12.62 -6.02 -2.00
C GLY A 61 -13.23 -4.95 -1.09
N LEU A 62 -13.33 -3.71 -1.56
CA LEU A 62 -13.97 -2.59 -0.87
C LEU A 62 -15.02 -1.94 -1.75
N ARG A 63 -16.19 -1.60 -1.19
CA ARG A 63 -17.21 -0.81 -1.86
C ARG A 63 -17.98 0.03 -0.85
N HIS A 64 -18.18 1.32 -1.16
CA HIS A 64 -18.90 2.27 -0.29
C HIS A 64 -18.37 2.27 1.17
N GLY A 65 -17.04 2.24 1.35
CA GLY A 65 -16.40 2.28 2.66
C GLY A 65 -16.56 1.00 3.50
N LYS A 66 -16.95 -0.11 2.87
CA LYS A 66 -17.12 -1.41 3.54
C LYS A 66 -16.47 -2.54 2.76
N THR A 67 -15.89 -3.49 3.47
CA THR A 67 -15.35 -4.71 2.87
C THR A 67 -16.45 -5.58 2.26
N LEU A 68 -16.12 -6.29 1.18
CA LEU A 68 -17.05 -7.19 0.50
C LEU A 68 -16.93 -8.66 0.95
N GLY A 69 -15.89 -9.01 1.71
CA GLY A 69 -15.53 -10.40 2.04
C GLY A 69 -14.74 -11.12 0.93
N SER A 70 -14.76 -10.59 -0.30
CA SER A 70 -13.82 -10.96 -1.35
C SER A 70 -12.40 -10.45 -1.04
N PRO A 71 -11.36 -10.94 -1.73
CA PRO A 71 -9.99 -10.45 -1.54
C PRO A 71 -9.87 -8.92 -1.65
N LEU A 72 -9.21 -8.29 -0.69
CA LEU A 72 -8.87 -6.87 -0.67
C LEU A 72 -7.47 -6.70 -1.22
N THR A 73 -7.33 -5.93 -2.30
CA THR A 73 -6.04 -5.63 -2.93
C THR A 73 -5.65 -4.20 -2.65
N LEU A 74 -4.44 -4.03 -2.10
CA LEU A 74 -3.80 -2.76 -1.80
C LEU A 74 -2.60 -2.59 -2.74
N VAL A 75 -2.48 -1.43 -3.38
CA VAL A 75 -1.35 -1.07 -4.25
C VAL A 75 -0.74 0.23 -3.75
N ILE A 76 0.59 0.29 -3.68
CA ILE A 76 1.35 1.49 -3.32
C ILE A 76 2.36 1.74 -4.43
N GLU A 77 2.23 2.86 -5.12
CA GLU A 77 3.18 3.28 -6.17
C GLU A 77 4.54 3.63 -5.55
N ASN A 78 5.62 3.14 -6.16
CA ASN A 78 6.97 3.53 -5.81
C ASN A 78 7.37 4.79 -6.57
N LYS A 79 7.34 5.95 -5.91
CA LYS A 79 7.66 7.25 -6.56
C LYS A 79 9.10 7.33 -7.06
N ASP A 80 10.03 6.65 -6.37
CA ASP A 80 11.43 6.55 -6.77
C ASP A 80 11.64 5.69 -8.04
N TRP A 81 10.65 4.93 -8.50
CA TRP A 81 10.74 4.09 -9.70
C TRP A 81 11.28 4.84 -10.92
N LYS A 82 10.93 6.13 -11.06
CA LYS A 82 11.41 6.99 -12.16
C LYS A 82 12.95 7.05 -12.26
N ASN A 83 13.64 6.93 -11.12
CA ASN A 83 15.10 6.92 -11.06
C ASN A 83 15.69 5.55 -11.40
N TRP A 84 14.95 4.46 -11.16
CA TRP A 84 15.37 3.08 -11.38
C TRP A 84 14.99 2.52 -12.75
N LYS A 85 14.00 3.12 -13.42
CA LYS A 85 13.47 2.65 -14.70
C LYS A 85 14.56 2.39 -15.75
N LYS A 86 15.57 3.25 -15.83
CA LYS A 86 16.68 3.14 -16.81
C LYS A 86 17.62 1.95 -16.56
N LEU A 87 17.64 1.40 -15.35
CA LEU A 87 18.47 0.25 -14.97
C LEU A 87 17.73 -1.08 -15.11
N TRP A 88 16.43 -1.04 -15.43
CA TRP A 88 15.55 -2.20 -15.51
C TRP A 88 15.25 -2.63 -16.95
N GLU A 89 15.38 -1.70 -17.91
CA GLU A 89 15.35 -1.96 -19.36
C GLU A 89 16.70 -2.52 -19.84
#